data_AF-A0A971BM15-F1
#
_entry.id   AF-A0A971BM15-F1
#
_cell.length_a   1.000
_cell.length_b   1.000
_cell.length_c   1.000
_cell.angle_alpha   90.00
_cell.angle_beta   90.00
_cell.angle_gamma   90.00
#
_symmetry.space_group_name_H-M   'P 1'
#
loop_
_entity.id
_entity.type
_entity.pdbx_description
1 polymer ?
#
loop_
_entity_poly.entity_id
_entity_poly.type
_entity_poly.pdbx_seq_one_letter_code
_entity_poly.pdbx_strand_id
1 'polypeptide(L)'
;MKKTLTLIVILLIACLVSIFVSACDGSGEGEIFPPATYEINSEEDFRAIREKTGIKYSLATFLLKTDLDLSSSNWDGIGASPNVSDAFTGIFDGDGHSITYTTQIDPPTETVLDINERQSFGLFTYANNATFKNLNIFVNLKTPCEAENIYVGGLCAYLSGDSSIEDVNVTGNIETTIRDLRQDIVLSDGSIVKPAMGGQENNKYYDLCLGGVVGYSKGDLSYSNVMSSVDINIGRNKYCILNNLNVGGIAGIIRPVDISYNNSSPRINLTNLTFEGSILAYGGNVYSGGIAGLINHSNVSNVFVGNSTPSDFSGNAYGRLSFGLVSGVMENSHLEKARVIADTVFAGSISTSKKVSFNLGGVAGMLKNSVISLCISDISFELRNGTYFYAGGIAGVCYDSDIVGAVSEGGISIVSSGQTVLNIRDYDFKYNMVAIDLADYSRNAKNGGIVGRVEGQCQIADLSSEFQSYQPLFGETANRLEIVILKKGDTFLDEWIEESGYDRNLMIITETFSKDAAEDEQQYTINHFYEVEDNLKLTFREINAKVCIDRAEWQLAGRNLENGELGKAQVDLTAHDALKLSIETEID
;
A
#
# COMPACT_ATOMS: atom_id res chain seq x y z
N MET A 1 -65.19 -20.19 -34.21
CA MET A 1 -63.72 -20.27 -34.01
C MET A 1 -62.98 -18.96 -34.26
N LYS A 2 -63.04 -18.33 -35.45
CA LYS A 2 -62.26 -17.11 -35.72
C LYS A 2 -62.50 -15.95 -34.75
N LYS A 3 -63.76 -15.65 -34.40
CA LYS A 3 -64.09 -14.54 -33.47
C LYS A 3 -63.59 -14.79 -32.04
N THR A 4 -63.61 -16.03 -31.58
CA THR A 4 -63.14 -16.42 -30.24
C THR A 4 -61.61 -16.32 -30.14
N LEU A 5 -60.90 -16.69 -31.21
CA LEU A 5 -59.44 -16.58 -31.28
C LEU A 5 -58.99 -15.10 -31.28
N THR A 6 -59.69 -14.24 -32.03
CA THR A 6 -59.40 -12.80 -32.04
C THR A 6 -59.60 -12.16 -30.66
N LEU A 7 -60.65 -12.55 -29.93
CA LEU A 7 -60.91 -12.04 -28.59
C LEU A 7 -59.81 -12.46 -27.59
N ILE A 8 -59.34 -13.72 -27.66
CA ILE A 8 -58.28 -14.23 -26.79
C ILE A 8 -56.95 -13.51 -27.07
N VAL A 9 -56.62 -13.27 -28.35
CA VAL A 9 -55.39 -12.55 -28.72
C VAL A 9 -55.42 -11.10 -28.24
N ILE A 10 -56.56 -10.41 -28.36
CA ILE A 10 -56.71 -9.04 -27.85
C ILE A 10 -56.57 -9.01 -26.31
N LEU A 11 -57.14 -9.99 -25.61
CA LEU A 11 -57.02 -10.09 -24.15
C LEU A 11 -55.57 -10.36 -23.71
N LEU A 12 -54.85 -11.21 -24.46
CA LEU A 12 -53.44 -11.53 -24.22
C LEU A 12 -52.53 -10.32 -24.46
N ILE A 13 -52.79 -9.54 -25.51
CA ILE A 13 -52.07 -8.30 -25.80
C ILE A 13 -52.38 -7.26 -24.71
N ALA A 14 -53.63 -7.12 -24.28
CA ALA A 14 -54.00 -6.21 -23.19
C ALA A 14 -53.33 -6.60 -21.85
N CYS A 15 -53.27 -7.91 -21.54
CA CYS A 15 -52.54 -8.40 -20.37
C CYS A 15 -51.03 -8.17 -20.48
N LEU A 16 -50.42 -8.38 -21.65
CA LEU A 16 -49.01 -8.09 -21.90
C LEU A 16 -48.71 -6.60 -21.76
N VAL A 17 -49.56 -5.72 -22.28
CA VAL A 17 -49.42 -4.26 -22.15
C VAL A 17 -49.55 -3.83 -20.69
N SER A 18 -50.45 -4.43 -19.88
CA SER A 18 -50.52 -4.14 -18.44
C SER A 18 -49.29 -4.62 -17.67
N ILE A 19 -48.62 -5.70 -18.10
CA ILE A 19 -47.37 -6.17 -17.49
C ILE A 19 -46.20 -5.26 -17.86
N PHE A 20 -46.17 -4.70 -19.08
CA PHE A 20 -45.16 -3.71 -19.48
C PHE A 20 -45.35 -2.33 -18.82
N VAL A 21 -46.59 -1.91 -18.54
CA VAL A 21 -46.85 -0.64 -17.84
C VAL A 21 -46.59 -0.77 -16.34
N SER A 22 -46.87 -1.91 -15.70
CA SER A 22 -46.51 -2.16 -14.30
C SER A 22 -45.03 -2.52 -14.07
N ALA A 23 -44.25 -2.78 -15.12
CA ALA A 23 -42.79 -2.95 -15.01
C ALA A 23 -42.01 -1.62 -15.07
N CYS A 24 -42.68 -0.49 -15.29
CA CYS A 24 -42.10 0.86 -15.23
C CYS A 24 -42.37 1.59 -13.90
N ASP A 25 -43.12 1.00 -12.97
CA ASP A 25 -43.27 1.51 -11.59
C ASP A 25 -42.29 0.76 -10.69
N GLY A 26 -41.01 1.12 -10.79
CA GLY A 26 -39.90 0.30 -10.29
C GLY A 26 -38.81 0.99 -9.48
N SER A 27 -38.95 2.27 -9.12
CA SER A 27 -38.24 2.93 -8.00
C SER A 27 -38.66 4.39 -8.00
N GLY A 28 -38.94 4.98 -6.84
CA GLY A 28 -39.28 6.40 -6.72
C GLY A 28 -38.10 7.30 -7.10
N GLU A 29 -37.81 7.42 -8.39
CA GLU A 29 -36.93 8.46 -8.91
C GLU A 29 -37.67 9.79 -8.73
N GLY A 30 -37.32 10.49 -7.65
CA GLY A 30 -37.78 11.86 -7.45
C GLY A 30 -37.46 12.70 -8.68
N GLU A 31 -38.33 13.67 -8.97
CA GLU A 31 -38.16 14.61 -10.09
C GLU A 31 -36.72 15.15 -10.14
N ILE A 32 -36.00 14.83 -11.23
CA ILE A 32 -34.68 15.41 -11.49
C ILE A 32 -34.87 16.85 -11.91
N PHE A 33 -34.28 17.78 -11.18
CA PHE A 33 -34.38 19.19 -11.50
C PHE A 33 -33.58 19.52 -12.77
N PRO A 34 -34.02 20.52 -13.55
CA PRO A 34 -33.28 20.96 -14.72
C PRO A 34 -31.89 21.44 -14.30
N PRO A 35 -30.89 21.37 -15.22
CA PRO A 35 -29.56 21.88 -14.95
C PRO A 35 -29.60 23.33 -14.44
N ALA A 36 -28.88 23.59 -13.34
CA ALA A 36 -28.85 24.88 -12.69
C ALA A 36 -27.47 25.14 -12.07
N THR A 37 -27.05 26.40 -12.06
CA THR A 37 -25.83 26.84 -11.37
C THR A 37 -26.19 27.60 -10.10
N TYR A 38 -25.65 27.17 -8.98
CA TYR A 38 -25.74 27.83 -7.68
C TYR A 38 -24.41 28.49 -7.38
N GLU A 39 -24.36 29.82 -7.41
CA GLU A 39 -23.17 30.59 -7.03
C GLU A 39 -23.04 30.61 -5.51
N ILE A 40 -21.82 30.38 -5.02
CA ILE A 40 -21.49 30.37 -3.60
C ILE A 40 -20.60 31.59 -3.33
N ASN A 41 -21.19 32.61 -2.71
CA ASN A 41 -20.53 33.88 -2.41
C ASN A 41 -20.21 34.06 -0.92
N SER A 42 -20.69 33.16 -0.05
CA SER A 42 -20.45 33.20 1.39
C SER A 42 -20.47 31.82 2.05
N GLU A 43 -20.12 31.77 3.33
CA GLU A 43 -20.24 30.55 4.15
C GLU A 43 -21.70 30.06 4.26
N GLU A 44 -22.66 30.99 4.34
CA GLU A 44 -24.09 30.66 4.41
C GLU A 44 -24.57 29.98 3.13
N ASP A 45 -24.15 30.49 1.96
CA ASP A 45 -24.45 29.86 0.67
C ASP A 45 -23.89 28.44 0.61
N PHE A 46 -22.67 28.25 1.11
CA PHE A 46 -22.02 26.94 1.16
C PHE A 46 -22.76 25.97 2.10
N ARG A 47 -23.18 26.43 3.29
CA ARG A 47 -23.97 25.62 4.23
C ARG A 47 -25.33 25.22 3.65
N ALA A 48 -25.93 26.08 2.82
CA ALA A 48 -27.23 25.79 2.19
C ALA A 48 -27.18 24.62 1.19
N ILE A 49 -25.98 24.16 0.77
CA ILE A 49 -25.82 22.96 -0.08
C ILE A 49 -26.33 21.70 0.62
N ARG A 50 -26.36 21.65 1.96
CA ARG A 50 -26.88 20.49 2.71
C ARG A 50 -28.36 20.21 2.42
N GLU A 51 -29.13 21.22 2.06
CA GLU A 51 -30.53 21.11 1.65
C GLU A 51 -30.68 20.79 0.14
N LYS A 52 -29.55 20.72 -0.58
CA LYS A 52 -29.44 20.49 -2.03
C LYS A 52 -28.74 19.19 -2.38
N THR A 53 -29.03 18.13 -1.63
CA THR A 53 -28.51 16.77 -1.84
C THR A 53 -29.52 15.86 -2.54
N GLY A 54 -29.03 14.72 -3.00
CA GLY A 54 -29.84 13.68 -3.62
C GLY A 54 -29.93 13.77 -5.14
N ILE A 55 -30.38 12.67 -5.77
CA ILE A 55 -30.48 12.51 -7.24
C ILE A 55 -31.18 13.66 -7.97
N LYS A 56 -32.13 14.35 -7.30
CA LYS A 56 -32.84 15.52 -7.84
C LYS A 56 -31.90 16.67 -8.23
N TYR A 57 -30.71 16.77 -7.64
CA TYR A 57 -29.70 17.79 -7.94
C TYR A 57 -28.51 17.25 -8.76
N SER A 58 -28.63 16.06 -9.35
CA SER A 58 -27.54 15.44 -10.12
C SER A 58 -27.06 16.25 -11.33
N LEU A 59 -27.88 17.18 -11.83
CA LEU A 59 -27.54 18.09 -12.92
C LEU A 59 -27.15 19.50 -12.44
N ALA A 60 -27.05 19.72 -11.13
CA ALA A 60 -26.66 21.00 -10.55
C ALA A 60 -25.14 21.21 -10.61
N THR A 61 -24.74 22.48 -10.77
CA THR A 61 -23.36 22.95 -10.57
C THR A 61 -23.33 23.93 -9.41
N PHE A 62 -22.47 23.67 -8.45
CA PHE A 62 -22.20 24.52 -7.30
C PHE A 62 -20.87 25.22 -7.56
N LEU A 63 -20.92 26.52 -7.83
CA LEU A 63 -19.78 27.30 -8.31
C LEU A 63 -19.30 28.24 -7.21
N LEU A 64 -18.07 28.04 -6.76
CA LEU A 64 -17.45 28.91 -5.77
C LEU A 64 -17.00 30.23 -6.42
N LYS A 65 -17.35 31.37 -5.81
CA LYS A 65 -17.01 32.72 -6.32
C LYS A 65 -16.04 33.50 -5.43
N THR A 66 -15.69 32.93 -4.28
CA THR A 66 -14.79 33.50 -3.29
C THR A 66 -14.16 32.40 -2.46
N ASP A 67 -13.02 32.67 -1.86
CA ASP A 67 -12.46 31.80 -0.84
C ASP A 67 -13.37 31.79 0.40
N LEU A 68 -13.46 30.64 1.08
CA LEU A 68 -14.28 30.44 2.28
C LEU A 68 -13.45 29.97 3.47
N ASP A 69 -13.75 30.50 4.65
CA ASP A 69 -13.17 30.06 5.92
C ASP A 69 -14.26 29.57 6.87
N LEU A 70 -14.45 28.26 6.90
CA LEU A 70 -15.44 27.58 7.73
C LEU A 70 -14.89 27.20 9.11
N SER A 71 -13.69 27.66 9.48
CA SER A 71 -12.98 27.23 10.70
C SER A 71 -13.51 27.86 12.01
N SER A 72 -14.44 28.83 11.91
CA SER A 72 -15.06 29.51 13.06
C SER A 72 -15.88 28.57 13.97
N SER A 73 -16.28 27.41 13.45
CA SER A 73 -17.04 26.39 14.17
C SER A 73 -16.71 25.00 13.63
N ASN A 74 -17.03 23.95 14.39
CA ASN A 74 -16.92 22.59 13.88
C ASN A 74 -17.76 22.42 12.62
N TRP A 75 -17.10 22.00 11.54
CA TRP A 75 -17.76 21.66 10.31
C TRP A 75 -18.51 20.34 10.44
N ASP A 76 -19.66 20.31 9.79
CA ASP A 76 -20.55 19.16 9.67
C ASP A 76 -20.74 18.89 8.18
N GLY A 77 -20.39 17.70 7.71
CA GLY A 77 -20.17 17.46 6.29
C GLY A 77 -21.45 17.43 5.47
N ILE A 78 -21.33 17.68 4.17
CA ILE A 78 -22.46 17.63 3.22
C ILE A 78 -22.76 16.17 2.83
N GLY A 79 -24.04 15.82 2.82
CA GLY A 79 -24.53 14.47 2.50
C GLY A 79 -24.82 13.67 3.77
N ALA A 80 -26.08 13.30 4.00
CA ALA A 80 -26.48 12.71 5.28
C ALA A 80 -26.31 11.18 5.33
N SER A 81 -26.28 10.52 4.17
CA SER A 81 -26.12 9.06 4.10
C SER A 81 -25.47 8.64 2.78
N PRO A 82 -24.92 7.41 2.69
CA PRO A 82 -24.35 6.87 1.46
C PRO A 82 -25.39 6.57 0.37
N ASN A 83 -26.70 6.68 0.69
CA ASN A 83 -27.75 6.51 -0.31
C ASN A 83 -27.78 7.71 -1.26
N VAL A 84 -27.98 7.45 -2.55
CA VAL A 84 -28.05 8.50 -3.58
C VAL A 84 -29.16 9.54 -3.34
N SER A 85 -30.14 9.27 -2.49
CA SER A 85 -31.18 10.24 -2.10
C SER A 85 -30.66 11.31 -1.15
N ASP A 86 -29.61 11.03 -0.38
CA ASP A 86 -29.13 11.88 0.71
C ASP A 86 -27.67 12.31 0.52
N ALA A 87 -26.93 11.65 -0.35
CA ALA A 87 -25.57 12.00 -0.73
C ALA A 87 -25.52 13.29 -1.57
N PHE A 88 -24.38 13.97 -1.55
CA PHE A 88 -24.10 15.01 -2.54
C PHE A 88 -24.03 14.38 -3.95
N THR A 89 -24.67 15.02 -4.92
CA THR A 89 -24.64 14.64 -6.34
C THR A 89 -24.46 15.91 -7.17
N GLY A 90 -24.02 15.78 -8.42
CA GLY A 90 -23.77 16.92 -9.31
C GLY A 90 -22.32 17.39 -9.29
N ILE A 91 -22.10 18.65 -9.67
CA ILE A 91 -20.76 19.22 -9.85
C ILE A 91 -20.48 20.24 -8.77
N PHE A 92 -19.37 20.10 -8.05
CA PHE A 92 -18.78 21.14 -7.22
C PHE A 92 -17.54 21.70 -7.92
N ASP A 93 -17.62 22.94 -8.37
CA ASP A 93 -16.54 23.64 -9.07
C ASP A 93 -15.99 24.75 -8.18
N GLY A 94 -14.73 24.60 -7.77
CA GLY A 94 -14.04 25.58 -6.95
C GLY A 94 -13.65 26.85 -7.71
N ASP A 95 -13.65 26.86 -9.05
CA ASP A 95 -13.21 28.03 -9.86
C ASP A 95 -11.82 28.56 -9.45
N GLY A 96 -10.96 27.68 -8.90
CA GLY A 96 -9.63 28.01 -8.37
C GLY A 96 -9.61 28.56 -6.94
N HIS A 97 -10.77 28.74 -6.30
CA HIS A 97 -10.89 29.24 -4.94
C HIS A 97 -10.56 28.19 -3.88
N SER A 98 -10.37 28.66 -2.65
CA SER A 98 -9.98 27.86 -1.49
C SER A 98 -11.10 27.71 -0.46
N ILE A 99 -11.15 26.55 0.20
CA ILE A 99 -11.99 26.33 1.39
C ILE A 99 -11.10 25.91 2.55
N THR A 100 -11.16 26.65 3.65
CA THR A 100 -10.55 26.27 4.94
C THR A 100 -11.63 25.73 5.86
N TYR A 101 -11.43 24.58 6.49
CA TYR A 101 -12.39 24.08 7.48
C TYR A 101 -11.75 23.23 8.57
N THR A 102 -12.42 23.18 9.72
CA THR A 102 -11.97 22.44 10.90
C THR A 102 -13.11 21.59 11.46
N THR A 103 -12.82 20.37 11.88
CA THR A 103 -13.72 19.56 12.72
C THR A 103 -12.90 18.98 13.86
N GLN A 104 -13.26 19.33 15.10
CA GLN A 104 -12.65 18.78 16.31
C GLN A 104 -13.73 18.13 17.17
N ILE A 105 -13.68 16.81 17.23
CA ILE A 105 -14.60 15.99 18.01
C ILE A 105 -13.75 15.19 19.00
N ASP A 106 -13.97 15.44 20.28
CA ASP A 106 -13.36 14.63 21.33
C ASP A 106 -14.09 13.29 21.47
N PRO A 107 -13.39 12.21 21.85
CA PRO A 107 -14.03 10.94 22.21
C PRO A 107 -15.09 11.16 23.30
N PRO A 108 -16.32 10.64 23.15
CA PRO A 108 -17.33 10.71 24.19
C PRO A 108 -16.83 10.16 25.52
N THR A 109 -17.30 10.75 26.61
CA THR A 109 -16.93 10.33 27.98
C THR A 109 -17.86 9.25 28.53
N GLU A 110 -18.89 8.85 27.78
CA GLU A 110 -19.94 7.93 28.23
C GLU A 110 -19.48 6.46 28.24
N THR A 111 -20.00 5.67 29.18
CA THR A 111 -19.67 4.23 29.33
C THR A 111 -20.50 3.30 28.45
N VAL A 112 -21.53 3.84 27.77
CA VAL A 112 -22.36 3.11 26.81
C VAL A 112 -22.04 3.62 25.41
N LEU A 113 -21.75 2.71 24.49
CA LEU A 113 -21.42 3.04 23.10
C LEU A 113 -22.42 2.40 22.14
N ASP A 114 -22.90 3.20 21.20
CA ASP A 114 -23.49 2.69 19.97
C ASP A 114 -22.46 2.68 18.85
N ILE A 115 -21.78 1.54 18.69
CA ILE A 115 -20.71 1.35 17.72
C ILE A 115 -21.22 0.91 16.34
N ASN A 116 -22.54 0.70 16.19
CA ASN A 116 -23.11 0.13 14.97
C ASN A 116 -23.33 1.19 13.88
N GLU A 117 -23.32 2.47 14.23
CA GLU A 117 -23.47 3.55 13.27
C GLU A 117 -22.15 3.87 12.59
N ARG A 118 -22.16 3.96 11.26
CA ARG A 118 -20.98 4.36 10.50
C ARG A 118 -20.63 5.81 10.80
N GLN A 119 -19.36 6.08 11.05
CA GLN A 119 -18.85 7.44 11.22
C GLN A 119 -18.16 7.91 9.93
N SER A 120 -18.37 9.16 9.55
CA SER A 120 -17.83 9.72 8.33
C SER A 120 -17.52 11.20 8.51
N PHE A 121 -16.30 11.60 8.15
CA PHE A 121 -15.81 12.96 8.39
C PHE A 121 -15.07 13.50 7.16
N GLY A 122 -15.52 14.65 6.67
CA GLY A 122 -14.94 15.36 5.54
C GLY A 122 -15.74 16.62 5.20
N LEU A 123 -15.24 17.42 4.25
CA LEU A 123 -16.00 18.57 3.74
C LEU A 123 -17.36 18.09 3.19
N PHE A 124 -17.33 16.98 2.45
CA PHE A 124 -18.48 16.16 2.07
C PHE A 124 -18.44 14.82 2.82
N THR A 125 -19.48 14.52 3.60
CA THR A 125 -19.58 13.23 4.30
C THR A 125 -19.84 12.10 3.29
N TYR A 126 -20.82 12.27 2.41
CA TYR A 126 -21.19 11.27 1.40
C TYR A 126 -21.42 11.94 0.06
N ALA A 127 -20.77 11.41 -0.99
CA ALA A 127 -20.98 11.84 -2.37
C ALA A 127 -21.22 10.63 -3.29
N ASN A 128 -22.10 10.81 -4.26
CA ASN A 128 -22.48 9.79 -5.23
C ASN A 128 -22.71 10.43 -6.60
N ASN A 129 -22.13 9.85 -7.66
CA ASN A 129 -22.19 10.41 -9.02
C ASN A 129 -21.82 11.91 -9.03
N ALA A 130 -20.73 12.25 -8.35
CA ALA A 130 -20.34 13.62 -8.07
C ALA A 130 -19.01 13.96 -8.75
N THR A 131 -18.88 15.21 -9.19
CA THR A 131 -17.64 15.75 -9.74
C THR A 131 -17.13 16.87 -8.84
N PHE A 132 -15.87 16.79 -8.43
CA PHE A 132 -15.19 17.87 -7.71
C PHE A 132 -14.06 18.38 -8.57
N LYS A 133 -13.99 19.69 -8.80
CA LYS A 133 -12.90 20.25 -9.61
C LYS A 133 -12.44 21.65 -9.24
N ASN A 134 -11.23 22.00 -9.66
CA ASN A 134 -10.63 23.33 -9.53
C ASN A 134 -10.64 23.86 -8.08
N LEU A 135 -10.28 23.04 -7.10
CA LEU A 135 -10.52 23.33 -5.69
C LEU A 135 -9.27 23.17 -4.84
N ASN A 136 -9.01 24.16 -3.99
CA ASN A 136 -7.99 24.09 -2.95
C ASN A 136 -8.65 23.91 -1.58
N ILE A 137 -8.17 22.97 -0.78
CA ILE A 137 -8.70 22.69 0.57
C ILE A 137 -7.58 22.78 1.59
N PHE A 138 -7.82 23.55 2.64
CA PHE A 138 -7.06 23.50 3.88
C PHE A 138 -7.91 22.85 4.97
N VAL A 139 -7.47 21.71 5.48
CA VAL A 139 -8.25 20.88 6.41
C VAL A 139 -7.55 20.71 7.75
N ASN A 140 -8.31 20.81 8.84
CA ASN A 140 -7.88 20.36 10.17
C ASN A 140 -8.95 19.45 10.79
N LEU A 141 -8.76 18.14 10.67
CA LEU A 141 -9.65 17.15 11.27
C LEU A 141 -9.01 16.55 12.52
N LYS A 142 -9.77 16.49 13.60
CA LYS A 142 -9.49 15.66 14.77
C LYS A 142 -10.77 14.90 15.12
N THR A 143 -10.78 13.59 14.88
CA THR A 143 -12.00 12.79 14.98
C THR A 143 -11.80 11.54 15.85
N PRO A 144 -12.82 11.09 16.60
CA PRO A 144 -12.74 9.84 17.34
C PRO A 144 -12.96 8.64 16.39
N CYS A 145 -12.34 7.51 16.72
CA CYS A 145 -12.53 6.23 16.05
C CYS A 145 -13.36 5.29 16.92
N GLU A 146 -14.69 5.38 16.84
CA GLU A 146 -15.60 4.65 17.75
C GLU A 146 -16.70 3.84 17.06
N ALA A 147 -16.74 3.83 15.73
CA ALA A 147 -17.69 3.07 14.93
C ALA A 147 -17.05 1.83 14.32
N GLU A 148 -17.85 0.79 14.06
CA GLU A 148 -17.42 -0.41 13.33
C GLU A 148 -16.74 -0.06 12.00
N ASN A 149 -17.28 0.93 11.28
CA ASN A 149 -16.70 1.46 10.06
C ASN A 149 -16.58 2.99 10.15
N ILE A 150 -15.38 3.49 9.93
CA ILE A 150 -15.05 4.92 9.96
C ILE A 150 -14.42 5.30 8.64
N TYR A 151 -14.89 6.40 8.04
CA TYR A 151 -14.36 6.96 6.81
C TYR A 151 -13.92 8.41 7.04
N VAL A 152 -12.71 8.77 6.66
CA VAL A 152 -12.18 10.12 6.87
C VAL A 152 -11.45 10.60 5.63
N GLY A 153 -11.82 11.77 5.12
CA GLY A 153 -11.15 12.41 3.98
C GLY A 153 -11.26 13.92 4.03
N GLY A 154 -10.20 14.63 3.62
CA GLY A 154 -10.19 16.10 3.62
C GLY A 154 -11.18 16.73 2.63
N LEU A 155 -11.42 16.09 1.48
CA LEU A 155 -12.51 16.47 0.58
C LEU A 155 -13.78 15.68 0.89
N CYS A 156 -13.70 14.35 0.85
CA CYS A 156 -14.87 13.50 0.98
C CYS A 156 -14.60 12.28 1.85
N ALA A 157 -15.48 11.96 2.80
CA ALA A 157 -15.30 10.73 3.58
C ALA A 157 -15.62 9.49 2.74
N TYR A 158 -16.73 9.50 2.00
CA TYR A 158 -17.19 8.37 1.18
C TYR A 158 -17.66 8.83 -0.20
N LEU A 159 -16.92 8.45 -1.24
CA LEU A 159 -17.20 8.75 -2.64
C LEU A 159 -17.67 7.50 -3.39
N SER A 160 -18.73 7.61 -4.19
CA SER A 160 -19.26 6.45 -4.90
C SER A 160 -19.93 6.74 -6.24
N GLY A 161 -20.27 5.68 -6.97
CA GLY A 161 -20.92 5.79 -8.28
C GLY A 161 -19.94 6.22 -9.38
N ASP A 162 -20.44 6.91 -10.40
CA ASP A 162 -19.64 7.52 -11.48
C ASP A 162 -19.14 8.89 -11.04
N SER A 163 -18.01 8.91 -10.33
CA SER A 163 -17.50 10.12 -9.69
C SER A 163 -16.11 10.51 -10.17
N SER A 164 -15.83 11.81 -10.16
CA SER A 164 -14.55 12.36 -10.61
C SER A 164 -13.99 13.43 -9.66
N ILE A 165 -12.66 13.47 -9.59
CA ILE A 165 -11.88 14.51 -8.90
C ILE A 165 -10.82 15.02 -9.88
N GLU A 166 -10.84 16.32 -10.17
CA GLU A 166 -9.97 16.95 -11.18
C GLU A 166 -9.38 18.25 -10.66
N ASP A 167 -8.06 18.45 -10.74
CA ASP A 167 -7.41 19.70 -10.34
C ASP A 167 -7.75 20.11 -8.89
N VAL A 168 -7.52 19.17 -7.96
CA VAL A 168 -7.79 19.34 -6.53
C VAL A 168 -6.51 19.24 -5.72
N ASN A 169 -6.29 20.21 -4.84
CA ASN A 169 -5.19 20.21 -3.88
C ASN A 169 -5.71 20.22 -2.44
N VAL A 170 -5.26 19.29 -1.61
CA VAL A 170 -5.65 19.20 -0.19
C VAL A 170 -4.43 19.25 0.72
N THR A 171 -4.42 20.19 1.65
CA THR A 171 -3.33 20.40 2.61
C THR A 171 -3.87 20.50 4.03
N GLY A 172 -3.02 20.25 5.03
CA GLY A 172 -3.38 20.42 6.44
C GLY A 172 -3.14 19.16 7.26
N ASN A 173 -4.00 18.89 8.24
CA ASN A 173 -3.81 17.83 9.22
C ASN A 173 -5.07 16.99 9.40
N ILE A 174 -4.90 15.66 9.47
CA ILE A 174 -5.95 14.72 9.87
C ILE A 174 -5.42 13.87 11.01
N GLU A 175 -5.94 14.12 12.21
CA GLU A 175 -5.71 13.33 13.42
C GLU A 175 -6.93 12.45 13.72
N THR A 176 -6.70 11.19 14.01
CA THR A 176 -7.74 10.33 14.60
C THR A 176 -7.39 9.94 16.02
N THR A 177 -8.38 9.82 16.89
CA THR A 177 -8.16 9.46 18.30
C THR A 177 -8.86 8.15 18.62
N ILE A 178 -8.13 7.23 19.27
CA ILE A 178 -8.68 5.95 19.72
C ILE A 178 -8.95 6.04 21.22
N ARG A 179 -10.19 5.77 21.62
CA ARG A 179 -10.61 5.80 23.03
C ARG A 179 -9.75 4.89 23.91
N ASP A 180 -9.49 5.35 25.12
CA ASP A 180 -8.83 4.57 26.18
C ASP A 180 -9.81 3.60 26.86
N LEU A 181 -9.77 2.34 26.45
CA LEU A 181 -10.62 1.28 26.96
C LEU A 181 -10.04 0.61 28.21
N ARG A 182 -9.73 1.35 29.29
CA ARG A 182 -9.23 0.74 30.54
C ARG A 182 -10.29 -0.03 31.32
N GLN A 183 -11.55 0.15 30.98
CA GLN A 183 -12.71 -0.45 31.65
C GLN A 183 -13.59 -1.15 30.62
N ASP A 184 -14.36 -2.14 31.09
CA ASP A 184 -15.39 -2.82 30.32
C ASP A 184 -16.39 -1.78 29.78
N ILE A 185 -16.64 -1.79 28.47
CA ILE A 185 -17.71 -1.00 27.86
C ILE A 185 -18.94 -1.87 27.76
N VAL A 186 -20.08 -1.34 28.20
CA VAL A 186 -21.38 -1.95 27.92
C VAL A 186 -21.89 -1.34 26.61
N LEU A 187 -22.05 -2.13 25.57
CA LEU A 187 -22.64 -1.66 24.31
C LEU A 187 -24.13 -1.43 24.45
N SER A 188 -24.71 -0.69 23.49
CA SER A 188 -26.16 -0.46 23.41
C SER A 188 -26.99 -1.74 23.39
N ASP A 189 -26.44 -2.84 22.88
CA ASP A 189 -27.05 -4.19 22.88
C ASP A 189 -26.90 -4.96 24.21
N GLY A 190 -26.25 -4.37 25.22
CA GLY A 190 -25.95 -4.95 26.52
C GLY A 190 -24.74 -5.89 26.54
N SER A 191 -24.08 -6.13 25.40
CA SER A 191 -22.83 -6.91 25.36
C SER A 191 -21.67 -6.10 25.95
N ILE A 192 -20.69 -6.81 26.50
CA ILE A 192 -19.53 -6.19 27.15
C ILE A 192 -18.32 -6.31 26.22
N VAL A 193 -17.78 -5.18 25.78
CA VAL A 193 -16.46 -5.11 25.15
C VAL A 193 -15.44 -4.95 26.26
N LYS A 194 -14.57 -5.94 26.40
CA LYS A 194 -13.50 -5.88 27.41
C LYS A 194 -12.33 -5.09 26.86
N PRO A 195 -11.48 -4.48 27.71
CA PRO A 195 -10.19 -3.97 27.29
C PRO A 195 -9.39 -5.05 26.57
N ALA A 196 -8.65 -4.72 25.50
CA ALA A 196 -7.69 -5.64 24.90
C ALA A 196 -6.43 -5.75 25.79
N MET A 197 -6.57 -6.18 27.04
CA MET A 197 -5.44 -6.45 27.91
C MET A 197 -4.75 -7.74 27.44
N GLY A 198 -3.68 -7.61 26.66
CA GLY A 198 -2.78 -8.73 26.37
C GLY A 198 -3.12 -9.58 25.14
N GLY A 199 -3.82 -9.02 24.13
CA GLY A 199 -3.92 -9.66 22.81
C GLY A 199 -4.90 -10.84 22.70
N GLN A 200 -5.85 -10.97 23.63
CA GLN A 200 -6.95 -11.95 23.56
C GLN A 200 -8.04 -11.52 22.56
N GLU A 201 -8.61 -12.49 21.85
CA GLU A 201 -9.26 -12.40 20.53
C GLU A 201 -10.69 -11.85 20.49
N ASN A 202 -11.26 -11.36 21.59
CA ASN A 202 -12.72 -11.18 21.69
C ASN A 202 -13.24 -9.74 21.66
N ASN A 203 -12.44 -8.76 21.21
CA ASN A 203 -12.90 -7.37 21.21
C ASN A 203 -13.30 -6.92 19.81
N LYS A 204 -14.52 -6.36 19.70
CA LYS A 204 -15.03 -5.78 18.46
C LYS A 204 -14.03 -4.77 17.91
N TYR A 205 -13.86 -4.85 16.61
CA TYR A 205 -12.73 -4.42 15.84
C TYR A 205 -13.19 -3.30 14.91
N TYR A 206 -12.59 -2.12 15.00
CA TYR A 206 -12.98 -0.97 14.17
C TYR A 206 -12.18 -0.98 12.86
N ASP A 207 -12.86 -0.82 11.74
CA ASP A 207 -12.25 -0.62 10.43
C ASP A 207 -12.21 0.88 10.11
N LEU A 208 -11.02 1.37 9.75
CA LEU A 208 -10.79 2.78 9.41
C LEU A 208 -10.27 2.87 7.98
N CYS A 209 -10.94 3.66 7.15
CA CYS A 209 -10.42 4.09 5.85
C CYS A 209 -10.16 5.59 5.89
N LEU A 210 -8.90 5.99 5.74
CA LEU A 210 -8.47 7.37 5.87
C LEU A 210 -7.66 7.77 4.64
N GLY A 211 -8.12 8.82 3.95
CA GLY A 211 -7.38 9.48 2.87
C GLY A 211 -7.09 10.94 3.20
N GLY A 212 -6.01 11.51 2.68
CA GLY A 212 -5.85 12.97 2.71
C GLY A 212 -6.94 13.69 1.91
N VAL A 213 -7.37 13.10 0.78
CA VAL A 213 -8.46 13.62 -0.06
C VAL A 213 -9.75 12.84 0.19
N VAL A 214 -9.75 11.51 0.02
CA VAL A 214 -10.97 10.68 0.14
C VAL A 214 -10.82 9.49 1.09
N GLY A 215 -11.71 9.31 2.05
CA GLY A 215 -11.64 8.15 2.96
C GLY A 215 -11.84 6.83 2.24
N TYR A 216 -12.96 6.68 1.55
CA TYR A 216 -13.35 5.46 0.86
C TYR A 216 -13.99 5.76 -0.50
N SER A 217 -13.44 5.17 -1.57
CA SER A 217 -13.94 5.37 -2.94
C SER A 217 -14.41 4.06 -3.57
N LYS A 218 -15.66 4.04 -4.04
CA LYS A 218 -16.30 2.85 -4.62
C LYS A 218 -17.15 3.16 -5.85
N GLY A 219 -16.73 2.73 -7.03
CA GLY A 219 -17.48 3.00 -8.25
C GLY A 219 -16.66 2.93 -9.52
N ASP A 220 -17.17 3.59 -10.54
CA ASP A 220 -16.43 3.93 -11.74
C ASP A 220 -15.85 5.33 -11.46
N LEU A 221 -14.53 5.42 -11.29
CA LEU A 221 -13.90 6.59 -10.67
C LEU A 221 -12.82 7.18 -11.57
N SER A 222 -12.69 8.50 -11.57
CA SER A 222 -11.58 9.18 -12.23
C SER A 222 -10.93 10.23 -11.33
N TYR A 223 -9.61 10.16 -11.20
CA TYR A 223 -8.80 11.11 -10.43
C TYR A 223 -7.75 11.66 -11.39
N SER A 224 -7.73 12.97 -11.58
CA SER A 224 -6.79 13.65 -12.46
C SER A 224 -6.21 14.88 -11.78
N ASN A 225 -4.88 15.00 -11.78
CA ASN A 225 -4.18 16.16 -11.19
C ASN A 225 -4.57 16.40 -9.72
N VAL A 226 -4.52 15.33 -8.91
CA VAL A 226 -4.88 15.40 -7.49
C VAL A 226 -3.61 15.43 -6.65
N MET A 227 -3.49 16.45 -5.81
CA MET A 227 -2.37 16.64 -4.90
C MET A 227 -2.85 16.58 -3.45
N SER A 228 -2.08 15.90 -2.59
CA SER A 228 -2.25 16.01 -1.15
C SER A 228 -0.92 16.17 -0.43
N SER A 229 -0.88 17.13 0.49
CA SER A 229 0.23 17.33 1.43
C SER A 229 -0.32 17.33 2.87
N VAL A 230 -1.30 16.47 3.13
CA VAL A 230 -1.92 16.32 4.46
C VAL A 230 -1.04 15.47 5.35
N ASP A 231 -0.83 15.91 6.58
CA ASP A 231 -0.22 15.12 7.64
C ASP A 231 -1.28 14.26 8.32
N ILE A 232 -1.11 12.94 8.23
CA ILE A 232 -2.04 11.94 8.75
C ILE A 232 -1.46 11.33 10.02
N ASN A 233 -2.14 11.52 11.14
CA ASN A 233 -1.74 10.95 12.43
C ASN A 233 -2.87 10.11 13.03
N ILE A 234 -2.65 8.80 13.14
CA ILE A 234 -3.61 7.89 13.73
C ILE A 234 -3.24 7.66 15.19
N GLY A 235 -4.13 8.05 16.09
CA GLY A 235 -3.90 7.97 17.53
C GLY A 235 -3.62 6.55 17.97
N ARG A 236 -2.69 6.40 18.92
CA ARG A 236 -2.31 5.11 19.48
C ARG A 236 -3.01 4.87 20.82
N ASN A 237 -3.61 3.70 20.98
CA ASN A 237 -4.10 3.24 22.27
C ASN A 237 -3.59 1.84 22.60
N LYS A 238 -3.20 1.60 23.87
CA LYS A 238 -2.72 0.28 24.31
C LYS A 238 -3.86 -0.72 24.52
N TYR A 239 -5.08 -0.23 24.74
CA TYR A 239 -6.24 -1.02 25.15
C TYR A 239 -7.28 -1.20 24.05
N CYS A 240 -7.09 -0.55 22.89
CA CYS A 240 -7.93 -0.65 21.71
C CYS A 240 -7.05 -0.67 20.46
N ILE A 241 -7.42 -1.51 19.48
CA ILE A 241 -6.66 -1.72 18.25
C ILE A 241 -7.65 -1.67 17.09
N LEU A 242 -7.41 -0.78 16.12
CA LEU A 242 -8.12 -0.81 14.83
C LEU A 242 -7.84 -2.13 14.14
N ASN A 243 -8.83 -2.81 13.58
CA ASN A 243 -8.59 -4.13 12.98
C ASN A 243 -8.02 -4.03 11.59
N ASN A 244 -8.75 -3.41 10.67
CA ASN A 244 -8.23 -3.09 9.35
C ASN A 244 -8.13 -1.58 9.22
N LEU A 245 -6.89 -1.11 9.16
CA LEU A 245 -6.56 0.26 8.85
C LEU A 245 -6.13 0.34 7.39
N ASN A 246 -6.88 1.07 6.58
CA ASN A 246 -6.51 1.42 5.21
C ASN A 246 -6.23 2.92 5.17
N VAL A 247 -4.97 3.29 4.95
CA VAL A 247 -4.54 4.68 5.00
C VAL A 247 -3.81 5.07 3.72
N GLY A 248 -4.25 6.19 3.14
CA GLY A 248 -3.71 6.77 1.92
C GLY A 248 -3.42 8.24 2.09
N GLY A 249 -2.35 8.74 1.47
CA GLY A 249 -2.18 10.18 1.33
C GLY A 249 -3.24 10.81 0.41
N ILE A 250 -3.68 10.11 -0.65
CA ILE A 250 -4.82 10.54 -1.48
C ILE A 250 -6.12 9.89 -1.01
N ALA A 251 -6.18 8.55 -0.95
CA ALA A 251 -7.41 7.84 -0.60
C ALA A 251 -7.19 6.63 0.30
N GLY A 252 -8.05 6.38 1.29
CA GLY A 252 -7.92 5.16 2.12
C GLY A 252 -8.08 3.87 1.30
N ILE A 253 -9.17 3.79 0.53
CA ILE A 253 -9.48 2.66 -0.37
C ILE A 253 -9.98 3.18 -1.72
N ILE A 254 -9.54 2.56 -2.81
CA ILE A 254 -10.06 2.75 -4.16
C ILE A 254 -10.45 1.39 -4.75
N ARG A 255 -11.72 1.23 -5.15
CA ARG A 255 -12.23 -0.04 -5.71
C ARG A 255 -13.49 0.14 -6.56
N PRO A 256 -13.81 -0.82 -7.45
CA PRO A 256 -15.08 -0.82 -8.15
C PRO A 256 -16.26 -1.23 -7.24
N VAL A 257 -17.47 -1.03 -7.73
CA VAL A 257 -18.70 -1.57 -7.08
C VAL A 257 -18.69 -3.09 -7.14
N ASP A 258 -18.43 -3.65 -8.31
CA ASP A 258 -18.39 -5.09 -8.57
C ASP A 258 -16.94 -5.58 -8.58
N ILE A 259 -16.61 -6.41 -7.59
CA ILE A 259 -15.31 -7.07 -7.42
C ILE A 259 -15.31 -8.50 -7.99
N SER A 260 -16.38 -8.91 -8.69
CA SER A 260 -16.44 -10.23 -9.30
C SER A 260 -15.30 -10.39 -10.31
N TYR A 261 -14.63 -11.55 -10.25
CA TYR A 261 -13.43 -11.92 -11.02
C TYR A 261 -13.57 -11.81 -12.55
N ASN A 262 -14.77 -11.53 -13.08
CA ASN A 262 -15.08 -11.55 -14.50
C ASN A 262 -15.01 -10.18 -15.18
N ASN A 263 -14.80 -9.07 -14.46
CA ASN A 263 -14.57 -7.77 -15.08
C ASN A 263 -13.10 -7.63 -15.49
N SER A 264 -12.78 -8.05 -16.71
CA SER A 264 -11.43 -8.01 -17.27
C SER A 264 -10.93 -6.62 -17.66
N SER A 265 -11.62 -5.54 -17.26
CA SER A 265 -11.22 -4.18 -17.62
C SER A 265 -11.23 -3.26 -16.40
N PRO A 266 -10.11 -2.59 -16.09
CA PRO A 266 -10.07 -1.57 -15.05
C PRO A 266 -11.07 -0.47 -15.36
N ARG A 267 -11.90 -0.13 -14.37
CA ARG A 267 -12.96 0.89 -14.48
C ARG A 267 -12.60 2.21 -13.81
N ILE A 268 -11.41 2.24 -13.20
CA ILE A 268 -10.93 3.36 -12.41
C ILE A 268 -9.67 3.88 -13.07
N ASN A 269 -9.62 5.18 -13.32
CA ASN A 269 -8.47 5.83 -13.93
C ASN A 269 -7.91 6.88 -12.97
N LEU A 270 -6.66 6.70 -12.57
CA LEU A 270 -5.94 7.53 -11.62
C LEU A 270 -4.72 8.10 -12.34
N THR A 271 -4.66 9.41 -12.58
CA THR A 271 -3.60 10.03 -13.39
C THR A 271 -3.08 11.30 -12.72
N ASN A 272 -1.76 11.51 -12.78
CA ASN A 272 -1.10 12.69 -12.24
C ASN A 272 -1.43 12.89 -10.74
N LEU A 273 -1.06 11.90 -9.93
CA LEU A 273 -1.31 11.93 -8.49
C LEU A 273 -0.03 12.28 -7.74
N THR A 274 -0.13 13.19 -6.77
CA THR A 274 1.01 13.63 -5.96
C THR A 274 0.70 13.58 -4.47
N PHE A 275 1.56 12.92 -3.69
CA PHE A 275 1.52 12.97 -2.23
C PHE A 275 2.85 13.41 -1.62
N GLU A 276 2.81 14.43 -0.76
CA GLU A 276 4.00 15.02 -0.12
C GLU A 276 3.89 15.16 1.41
N GLY A 277 2.80 14.65 2.00
CA GLY A 277 2.56 14.71 3.45
C GLY A 277 3.25 13.58 4.23
N SER A 278 2.91 13.47 5.52
CA SER A 278 3.35 12.37 6.40
C SER A 278 2.21 11.40 6.73
N ILE A 279 2.56 10.13 7.01
CA ILE A 279 1.60 9.11 7.44
C ILE A 279 2.13 8.35 8.63
N LEU A 280 1.47 8.54 9.78
CA LEU A 280 1.71 7.81 11.01
C LEU A 280 0.52 6.89 11.31
N ALA A 281 0.72 5.58 11.10
CA ALA A 281 -0.33 4.57 11.13
C ALA A 281 -0.11 3.51 12.22
N TYR A 282 -1.16 3.27 13.02
CA TYR A 282 -1.17 2.26 14.07
C TYR A 282 -2.45 1.42 13.98
N GLY A 283 -2.32 0.10 13.89
CA GLY A 283 -3.48 -0.79 13.80
C GLY A 283 -3.14 -2.27 13.96
N GLY A 284 -4.14 -3.12 13.76
CA GLY A 284 -4.05 -4.57 13.77
C GLY A 284 -3.44 -5.04 12.47
N ASN A 285 -4.20 -4.90 11.40
CA ASN A 285 -3.77 -4.97 10.01
C ASN A 285 -3.70 -3.54 9.47
N VAL A 286 -2.52 -3.14 9.02
CA VAL A 286 -2.26 -1.81 8.46
C VAL A 286 -1.91 -1.97 6.99
N TYR A 287 -2.71 -1.34 6.13
CA TYR A 287 -2.49 -1.22 4.70
C TYR A 287 -2.25 0.26 4.41
N SER A 288 -1.01 0.63 4.10
CA SER A 288 -0.59 2.02 4.02
C SER A 288 0.11 2.32 2.71
N GLY A 289 -0.26 3.44 2.08
CA GLY A 289 0.52 4.03 1.00
C GLY A 289 0.30 5.52 0.83
N GLY A 290 1.20 6.19 0.12
CA GLY A 290 1.09 7.62 -0.19
C GLY A 290 -0.07 7.93 -1.15
N ILE A 291 -0.41 7.02 -2.08
CA ILE A 291 -1.65 7.19 -2.86
C ILE A 291 -2.82 6.55 -2.13
N ALA A 292 -2.77 5.24 -1.88
CA ALA A 292 -3.86 4.57 -1.16
C ALA A 292 -3.47 3.33 -0.37
N GLY A 293 -4.20 3.05 0.71
CA GLY A 293 -4.03 1.81 1.47
C GLY A 293 -4.33 0.57 0.62
N LEU A 294 -5.40 0.64 -0.19
CA LEU A 294 -5.81 -0.38 -1.14
C LEU A 294 -6.20 0.24 -2.50
N ILE A 295 -5.62 -0.28 -3.58
CA ILE A 295 -6.00 0.01 -4.97
C ILE A 295 -6.48 -1.29 -5.64
N ASN A 296 -7.66 -1.26 -6.26
CA ASN A 296 -8.24 -2.42 -6.92
C ASN A 296 -8.86 -2.07 -8.28
N HIS A 297 -8.66 -2.91 -9.31
CA HIS A 297 -9.19 -2.74 -10.68
C HIS A 297 -8.97 -1.33 -11.27
N SER A 298 -7.75 -0.80 -11.12
CA SER A 298 -7.42 0.57 -11.50
C SER A 298 -6.28 0.65 -12.52
N ASN A 299 -6.38 1.59 -13.45
CA ASN A 299 -5.24 2.12 -14.21
C ASN A 299 -4.68 3.32 -13.46
N VAL A 300 -3.40 3.28 -13.12
CA VAL A 300 -2.71 4.30 -12.34
C VAL A 300 -1.52 4.79 -13.15
N SER A 301 -1.40 6.10 -13.35
CA SER A 301 -0.28 6.65 -14.10
C SER A 301 0.22 7.99 -13.58
N ASN A 302 1.51 8.25 -13.83
CA ASN A 302 2.19 9.50 -13.46
C ASN A 302 2.03 9.83 -11.97
N VAL A 303 2.55 8.94 -11.13
CA VAL A 303 2.48 9.08 -9.68
C VAL A 303 3.79 9.65 -9.14
N PHE A 304 3.68 10.66 -8.27
CA PHE A 304 4.79 11.13 -7.45
C PHE A 304 4.44 10.99 -5.96
N VAL A 305 5.32 10.35 -5.19
CA VAL A 305 5.20 10.27 -3.73
C VAL A 305 6.54 10.58 -3.11
N GLY A 306 6.62 11.62 -2.29
CA GLY A 306 7.83 11.99 -1.59
C GLY A 306 7.86 13.47 -1.24
N ASN A 307 8.81 13.86 -0.39
CA ASN A 307 9.03 15.25 -0.02
C ASN A 307 10.55 15.53 0.02
N SER A 308 10.93 16.79 -0.15
CA SER A 308 12.28 17.32 0.05
C SER A 308 12.75 17.33 1.52
N THR A 309 11.84 17.13 2.47
CA THR A 309 12.11 16.94 3.90
C THR A 309 11.75 15.51 4.31
N PRO A 310 12.41 14.92 5.33
CA PRO A 310 12.16 13.53 5.73
C PRO A 310 10.67 13.34 6.03
N SER A 311 9.95 12.72 5.10
CA SER A 311 8.54 12.37 5.29
C SER A 311 8.50 11.20 6.28
N ASP A 312 7.92 11.43 7.45
CA ASP A 312 7.74 10.41 8.48
C ASP A 312 6.64 9.43 8.04
N PHE A 313 7.00 8.47 7.21
CA PHE A 313 6.18 7.28 7.00
C PHE A 313 6.50 6.29 8.13
N SER A 314 5.48 5.99 8.93
CA SER A 314 5.62 5.03 10.03
C SER A 314 4.37 4.17 10.12
N GLY A 315 4.56 2.86 9.99
CA GLY A 315 3.52 1.85 10.09
C GLY A 315 3.81 0.90 11.24
N ASN A 316 2.87 0.77 12.17
CA ASN A 316 3.00 -0.14 13.29
C ASN A 316 1.79 -1.07 13.37
N ALA A 317 2.04 -2.38 13.39
CA ALA A 317 0.99 -3.40 13.32
C ALA A 317 1.02 -4.42 14.47
N TYR A 318 -0.14 -4.97 14.83
CA TYR A 318 -0.25 -6.14 15.72
C TYR A 318 -0.38 -7.49 14.98
N GLY A 319 -0.79 -7.47 13.71
CA GLY A 319 -1.05 -8.66 12.90
C GLY A 319 -0.36 -8.60 11.54
N ARG A 320 -0.69 -7.61 10.72
CA ARG A 320 -0.10 -7.44 9.39
C ARG A 320 0.22 -5.98 9.10
N LEU A 321 1.35 -5.73 8.47
CA LEU A 321 1.66 -4.45 7.83
C LEU A 321 1.90 -4.71 6.35
N SER A 322 1.16 -4.04 5.48
CA SER A 322 1.44 -3.97 4.05
C SER A 322 1.69 -2.50 3.72
N PHE A 323 2.90 -2.18 3.29
CA PHE A 323 3.32 -0.81 3.04
C PHE A 323 3.95 -0.69 1.67
N GLY A 324 3.52 0.32 0.91
CA GLY A 324 4.29 0.85 -0.20
C GLY A 324 3.90 2.28 -0.53
N LEU A 325 4.83 3.09 -1.01
CA LEU A 325 4.62 4.52 -1.19
C LEU A 325 3.50 4.82 -2.20
N VAL A 326 3.24 3.96 -3.18
CA VAL A 326 2.00 4.07 -3.97
C VAL A 326 0.86 3.39 -3.22
N SER A 327 1.01 2.12 -2.85
CA SER A 327 -0.05 1.41 -2.15
C SER A 327 0.40 0.35 -1.15
N GLY A 328 -0.39 0.18 -0.09
CA GLY A 328 -0.26 -0.97 0.80
C GLY A 328 -0.60 -2.27 0.07
N VAL A 329 -1.68 -2.28 -0.70
CA VAL A 329 -2.13 -3.43 -1.50
C VAL A 329 -2.63 -2.96 -2.86
N MET A 330 -2.07 -3.52 -3.93
CA MET A 330 -2.50 -3.30 -5.30
C MET A 330 -2.98 -4.62 -5.90
N GLU A 331 -4.25 -4.65 -6.33
CA GLU A 331 -4.89 -5.85 -6.87
C GLU A 331 -5.57 -5.58 -8.22
N ASN A 332 -5.43 -6.49 -9.19
CA ASN A 332 -6.06 -6.39 -10.51
C ASN A 332 -5.83 -5.03 -11.21
N SER A 333 -4.66 -4.41 -11.01
CA SER A 333 -4.41 -3.02 -11.39
C SER A 333 -3.14 -2.89 -12.23
N HIS A 334 -3.06 -1.80 -13.00
CA HIS A 334 -1.86 -1.44 -13.76
C HIS A 334 -1.34 -0.11 -13.27
N LEU A 335 -0.08 -0.07 -12.85
CA LEU A 335 0.68 1.13 -12.55
C LEU A 335 1.72 1.38 -13.64
N GLU A 336 1.69 2.57 -14.23
CA GLU A 336 2.67 3.05 -15.20
C GLU A 336 3.29 4.36 -14.72
N LYS A 337 4.61 4.48 -14.71
CA LYS A 337 5.33 5.72 -14.36
C LYS A 337 5.01 6.19 -12.95
N ALA A 338 5.77 5.67 -11.99
CA ALA A 338 5.76 6.20 -10.63
C ALA A 338 7.18 6.57 -10.21
N ARG A 339 7.32 7.70 -9.52
CA ARG A 339 8.55 8.05 -8.81
C ARG A 339 8.21 8.18 -7.34
N VAL A 340 8.82 7.33 -6.52
CA VAL A 340 8.59 7.31 -5.08
C VAL A 340 9.91 7.49 -4.34
N ILE A 341 9.93 8.40 -3.36
CA ILE A 341 11.11 8.80 -2.61
C ILE A 341 10.73 8.93 -1.13
N ALA A 342 11.44 8.22 -0.26
CA ALA A 342 11.34 8.41 1.19
C ALA A 342 12.67 8.08 1.88
N ASP A 343 13.16 8.99 2.74
CA ASP A 343 14.43 8.80 3.45
C ASP A 343 14.45 7.52 4.29
N THR A 344 13.53 7.41 5.25
CA THR A 344 13.41 6.22 6.10
C THR A 344 11.96 5.99 6.49
N VAL A 345 11.47 4.79 6.20
CA VAL A 345 10.15 4.32 6.60
C VAL A 345 10.28 3.40 7.81
N PHE A 346 9.62 3.77 8.90
CA PHE A 346 9.63 2.96 10.12
C PHE A 346 8.52 1.90 10.07
N ALA A 347 8.90 0.63 10.18
CA ALA A 347 7.97 -0.50 10.20
C ALA A 347 8.12 -1.28 11.51
N GLY A 348 7.12 -1.19 12.39
CA GLY A 348 7.20 -1.73 13.75
C GLY A 348 6.13 -2.76 14.08
N SER A 349 6.49 -3.77 14.88
CA SER A 349 5.51 -4.61 15.56
C SER A 349 5.19 -4.02 16.92
N ILE A 350 3.90 -3.96 17.25
CA ILE A 350 3.44 -3.53 18.57
C ILE A 350 3.29 -4.74 19.52
N SER A 351 3.28 -5.97 18.99
CA SER A 351 3.19 -7.20 19.78
C SER A 351 4.52 -7.92 19.87
N THR A 352 4.93 -8.28 21.09
CA THR A 352 6.08 -9.16 21.34
C THR A 352 5.71 -10.64 21.35
N SER A 353 4.43 -10.99 21.28
CA SER A 353 3.93 -12.37 21.44
C SER A 353 3.21 -12.94 20.22
N LYS A 354 2.85 -12.11 19.23
CA LYS A 354 2.16 -12.54 18.01
C LYS A 354 3.11 -12.57 16.82
N LYS A 355 2.87 -13.53 15.93
CA LYS A 355 3.50 -13.60 14.61
C LYS A 355 2.97 -12.46 13.75
N VAL A 356 3.76 -11.39 13.58
CA VAL A 356 3.41 -10.25 12.73
C VAL A 356 4.07 -10.39 11.37
N SER A 357 3.29 -10.18 10.30
CA SER A 357 3.72 -10.27 8.89
C SER A 357 3.85 -8.90 8.28
N PHE A 358 5.03 -8.58 7.75
CA PHE A 358 5.30 -7.34 7.02
C PHE A 358 5.50 -7.62 5.53
N ASN A 359 4.80 -6.87 4.70
CA ASN A 359 4.95 -6.84 3.25
C ASN A 359 5.35 -5.41 2.89
N LEU A 360 6.64 -5.16 2.66
CA LEU A 360 7.20 -3.82 2.49
C LEU A 360 7.76 -3.68 1.08
N GLY A 361 7.13 -2.87 0.26
CA GLY A 361 7.64 -2.51 -1.07
C GLY A 361 7.87 -1.02 -1.13
N GLY A 362 8.84 -0.57 -1.92
CA GLY A 362 8.94 0.86 -2.18
C GLY A 362 7.73 1.42 -2.91
N VAL A 363 7.21 0.68 -3.90
CA VAL A 363 6.00 1.05 -4.66
C VAL A 363 4.76 0.42 -4.04
N ALA A 364 4.76 -0.90 -3.84
CA ALA A 364 3.60 -1.65 -3.37
C ALA A 364 3.94 -2.65 -2.25
N GLY A 365 3.23 -2.63 -1.13
CA GLY A 365 3.44 -3.65 -0.09
C GLY A 365 3.13 -5.06 -0.60
N MET A 366 1.95 -5.21 -1.20
CA MET A 366 1.52 -6.45 -1.84
C MET A 366 0.95 -6.14 -3.22
N LEU A 367 1.46 -6.84 -4.24
CA LEU A 367 1.06 -6.75 -5.63
C LEU A 367 0.39 -8.07 -6.04
N LYS A 368 -0.83 -8.03 -6.56
CA LYS A 368 -1.61 -9.23 -6.92
C LYS A 368 -2.34 -9.05 -8.25
N ASN A 369 -2.21 -10.00 -9.18
CA ASN A 369 -2.83 -9.93 -10.52
C ASN A 369 -2.63 -8.56 -11.20
N SER A 370 -1.47 -7.93 -11.01
CA SER A 370 -1.24 -6.53 -11.34
C SER A 370 0.03 -6.35 -12.14
N VAL A 371 0.17 -5.18 -12.76
CA VAL A 371 1.35 -4.82 -13.55
C VAL A 371 1.94 -3.54 -13.00
N ILE A 372 3.25 -3.52 -12.75
CA ILE A 372 4.03 -2.32 -12.46
C ILE A 372 4.98 -2.08 -13.62
N SER A 373 5.00 -0.85 -14.15
CA SER A 373 5.84 -0.48 -15.28
C SER A 373 6.48 0.89 -15.10
N LEU A 374 7.76 1.00 -15.45
CA LEU A 374 8.49 2.28 -15.49
C LEU A 374 8.52 3.02 -14.15
N CYS A 375 8.79 2.30 -13.06
CA CYS A 375 8.78 2.89 -11.70
C CYS A 375 10.18 3.07 -11.13
N ILE A 376 10.39 4.18 -10.43
CA ILE A 376 11.62 4.49 -9.69
C ILE A 376 11.26 4.56 -8.21
N SER A 377 12.00 3.83 -7.37
CA SER A 377 11.83 3.84 -5.92
C SER A 377 13.14 4.07 -5.19
N ASP A 378 13.23 5.13 -4.41
CA ASP A 378 14.34 5.40 -3.50
C ASP A 378 13.82 5.38 -2.06
N ILE A 379 14.08 4.30 -1.34
CA ILE A 379 13.51 4.08 -0.02
C ILE A 379 14.40 3.24 0.91
N SER A 380 14.56 3.69 2.15
CA SER A 380 15.09 2.85 3.22
C SER A 380 14.01 2.44 4.22
N PHE A 381 14.01 1.18 4.64
CA PHE A 381 13.13 0.67 5.70
C PHE A 381 13.90 0.48 7.00
N GLU A 382 13.36 0.95 8.11
CA GLU A 382 13.82 0.59 9.45
C GLU A 382 12.81 -0.34 10.13
N LEU A 383 13.22 -1.59 10.37
CA LEU A 383 12.37 -2.61 10.97
C LEU A 383 12.57 -2.71 12.49
N ARG A 384 11.46 -2.69 13.23
CA ARG A 384 11.44 -2.89 14.69
C ARG A 384 10.55 -4.06 15.08
N ASN A 385 11.15 -5.13 15.61
CA ASN A 385 10.45 -6.25 16.26
C ASN A 385 9.46 -7.08 15.39
N GLY A 386 9.62 -7.14 14.06
CA GLY A 386 8.80 -7.99 13.17
C GLY A 386 9.14 -9.49 13.25
N THR A 387 8.15 -10.38 13.08
CA THR A 387 8.35 -11.84 13.11
C THR A 387 8.57 -12.43 11.71
N TYR A 388 7.82 -11.96 10.72
CA TYR A 388 7.94 -12.33 9.30
C TYR A 388 7.97 -11.06 8.48
N PHE A 389 8.93 -10.92 7.57
CA PHE A 389 8.95 -9.77 6.67
C PHE A 389 9.41 -10.16 5.27
N TYR A 390 8.68 -9.62 4.30
CA TYR A 390 8.97 -9.65 2.88
C TYR A 390 9.20 -8.22 2.47
N ALA A 391 10.45 -7.89 2.12
CA ALA A 391 10.81 -6.52 1.81
C ALA A 391 11.56 -6.45 0.48
N GLY A 392 11.12 -5.56 -0.40
CA GLY A 392 11.74 -5.34 -1.70
C GLY A 392 11.68 -3.88 -2.11
N GLY A 393 12.59 -3.49 -2.99
CA GLY A 393 12.68 -2.12 -3.49
C GLY A 393 11.45 -1.63 -4.24
N ILE A 394 10.74 -2.52 -4.95
CA ILE A 394 9.49 -2.22 -5.65
C ILE A 394 8.30 -2.83 -4.92
N ALA A 395 8.36 -4.14 -4.65
CA ALA A 395 7.25 -4.88 -4.04
C ALA A 395 7.68 -5.71 -2.82
N GLY A 396 6.87 -5.71 -1.77
CA GLY A 396 7.08 -6.64 -0.65
C GLY A 396 6.75 -8.06 -1.05
N VAL A 397 5.54 -8.26 -1.55
CA VAL A 397 5.05 -9.55 -2.09
C VAL A 397 4.48 -9.32 -3.49
N CYS A 398 4.80 -10.20 -4.43
CA CYS A 398 4.33 -10.18 -5.81
C CYS A 398 3.65 -11.52 -6.14
N TYR A 399 2.36 -11.51 -6.46
CA TYR A 399 1.54 -12.69 -6.74
C TYR A 399 0.89 -12.59 -8.12
N ASP A 400 1.17 -13.53 -9.02
CA ASP A 400 0.60 -13.56 -10.38
C ASP A 400 0.67 -12.17 -11.07
N SER A 401 1.81 -11.48 -10.96
CA SER A 401 1.93 -10.06 -11.31
C SER A 401 3.24 -9.77 -12.03
N ASP A 402 3.23 -8.72 -12.85
CA ASP A 402 4.37 -8.34 -13.68
C ASP A 402 5.03 -7.05 -13.19
N ILE A 403 6.35 -6.99 -13.25
CA ILE A 403 7.16 -5.80 -12.97
C ILE A 403 8.16 -5.60 -14.10
N VAL A 404 8.04 -4.48 -14.81
CA VAL A 404 8.86 -4.19 -16.00
C VAL A 404 9.45 -2.78 -15.94
N GLY A 405 10.73 -2.60 -16.25
CA GLY A 405 11.31 -1.25 -16.34
C GLY A 405 11.41 -0.55 -14.99
N ALA A 406 11.75 -1.27 -13.92
CA ALA A 406 11.72 -0.71 -12.56
C ALA A 406 13.13 -0.50 -11.99
N VAL A 407 13.33 0.64 -11.33
CA VAL A 407 14.57 1.02 -10.66
C VAL A 407 14.34 1.12 -9.17
N SER A 408 15.23 0.53 -8.36
CA SER A 408 15.18 0.72 -6.91
C SER A 408 16.52 0.98 -6.23
N GLU A 409 16.49 1.94 -5.31
CA GLU A 409 17.57 2.34 -4.40
C GLU A 409 17.11 2.31 -2.94
N GLY A 410 18.09 2.38 -2.04
CA GLY A 410 17.91 2.37 -0.60
C GLY A 410 18.21 1.01 0.02
N GLY A 411 17.43 0.58 1.00
CA GLY A 411 17.71 -0.69 1.67
C GLY A 411 16.90 -0.95 2.93
N ILE A 412 17.34 -1.90 3.74
CA ILE A 412 16.67 -2.29 4.97
C ILE A 412 17.67 -2.28 6.12
N SER A 413 17.33 -1.59 7.20
CA SER A 413 17.99 -1.65 8.50
C SER A 413 17.07 -2.30 9.54
N ILE A 414 17.66 -3.02 10.48
CA ILE A 414 16.92 -3.72 11.53
C ILE A 414 17.40 -3.17 12.88
N VAL A 415 16.47 -2.64 13.67
CA VAL A 415 16.77 -2.04 14.97
C VAL A 415 16.10 -2.87 16.06
N SER A 416 16.92 -3.50 16.91
CA SER A 416 16.42 -4.25 18.08
C SER A 416 16.10 -3.30 19.23
N SER A 417 14.96 -3.48 19.90
CA SER A 417 14.58 -2.65 21.04
C SER A 417 15.48 -2.93 22.25
N GLY A 418 16.43 -2.05 22.54
CA GLY A 418 17.23 -2.09 23.78
C GLY A 418 18.69 -1.68 23.66
N GLN A 419 19.26 -1.58 22.45
CA GLN A 419 20.63 -1.11 22.24
C GLN A 419 20.77 -0.31 20.94
N THR A 420 21.81 0.53 20.96
CA THR A 420 22.42 1.37 19.92
C THR A 420 21.87 1.20 18.50
N VAL A 421 21.51 2.32 17.86
CA VAL A 421 21.29 2.39 16.40
C VAL A 421 22.50 1.77 15.73
N LEU A 422 22.32 0.63 15.09
CA LEU A 422 23.33 0.02 14.24
C LEU A 422 23.30 0.79 12.92
N ASN A 423 24.04 1.89 12.87
CA ASN A 423 24.28 2.61 11.63
C ASN A 423 25.34 1.83 10.86
N ILE A 424 24.90 1.01 9.89
CA ILE A 424 25.73 0.07 9.12
C ILE A 424 26.46 0.84 8.00
N ARG A 425 27.19 1.90 8.35
CA ARG A 425 28.19 2.49 7.46
C ARG A 425 29.61 2.13 7.87
N ASP A 426 29.85 1.90 9.15
CA ASP A 426 31.14 1.47 9.70
C ASP A 426 30.85 0.73 11.01
N TYR A 427 31.26 -0.53 11.16
CA TYR A 427 31.83 -1.16 12.38
C TYR A 427 31.61 -2.67 12.54
N ASP A 428 32.66 -3.25 13.14
CA ASP A 428 32.88 -4.62 13.60
C ASP A 428 32.11 -4.88 14.93
N PHE A 429 31.37 -5.99 15.04
CA PHE A 429 30.37 -6.21 16.10
C PHE A 429 30.89 -7.02 17.30
N LYS A 430 30.69 -6.49 18.52
CA LYS A 430 30.76 -7.26 19.79
C LYS A 430 29.41 -7.27 20.51
N TYR A 431 28.94 -8.46 20.89
CA TYR A 431 27.56 -8.79 21.28
C TYR A 431 27.27 -8.68 22.79
N ASN A 432 26.00 -8.33 23.11
CA ASN A 432 25.23 -9.02 24.16
C ASN A 432 23.71 -8.74 24.06
N MET A 433 22.89 -9.74 23.67
CA MET A 433 21.44 -9.77 23.97
C MET A 433 20.87 -11.20 24.03
N VAL A 434 19.85 -11.33 24.88
CA VAL A 434 19.16 -12.55 25.31
C VAL A 434 18.07 -12.95 24.31
N ALA A 435 18.33 -14.03 23.58
CA ALA A 435 17.42 -15.07 23.06
C ALA A 435 15.94 -14.71 22.76
N ILE A 436 15.69 -13.92 21.72
CA ILE A 436 14.75 -14.39 20.68
C ILE A 436 15.60 -15.22 19.72
N ASP A 437 15.15 -16.42 19.38
CA ASP A 437 15.92 -17.38 18.59
C ASP A 437 16.23 -16.76 17.20
N LEU A 438 17.44 -16.21 17.03
CA LEU A 438 17.86 -15.54 15.79
C LEU A 438 17.75 -16.46 14.56
N ALA A 439 17.77 -17.78 14.78
CA ALA A 439 17.50 -18.79 13.75
C ALA A 439 16.05 -18.76 13.23
N ASP A 440 15.08 -18.32 14.04
CA ASP A 440 13.71 -18.08 13.56
C ASP A 440 13.63 -16.81 12.71
N TYR A 441 14.46 -15.79 12.97
CA TYR A 441 14.46 -14.55 12.19
C TYR A 441 15.04 -14.76 10.78
N SER A 442 16.18 -15.45 10.66
CA SER A 442 16.83 -15.72 9.38
C SER A 442 16.00 -16.65 8.47
N ARG A 443 15.30 -17.64 9.04
CA ARG A 443 14.38 -18.51 8.29
C ARG A 443 13.14 -17.79 7.73
N ASN A 444 12.74 -16.67 8.35
CA ASN A 444 11.47 -15.99 8.08
C ASN A 444 11.61 -14.66 7.30
N ALA A 445 12.84 -14.22 7.04
CA ALA A 445 13.17 -13.03 6.27
C ALA A 445 13.37 -13.39 4.79
N LYS A 446 12.54 -12.84 3.88
CA LYS A 446 12.86 -12.83 2.44
C LYS A 446 12.98 -11.41 1.95
N ASN A 447 14.16 -11.06 1.46
CA ASN A 447 14.50 -9.70 1.06
C ASN A 447 15.26 -9.74 -0.28
N GLY A 448 14.58 -9.36 -1.36
CA GLY A 448 15.16 -9.25 -2.69
C GLY A 448 15.34 -7.78 -3.08
N GLY A 449 16.27 -7.49 -3.98
CA GLY A 449 16.53 -6.11 -4.45
C GLY A 449 15.24 -5.44 -4.95
N ILE A 450 14.50 -6.11 -5.84
CA ILE A 450 13.25 -5.59 -6.42
C ILE A 450 12.01 -6.11 -5.68
N VAL A 451 11.95 -7.41 -5.38
CA VAL A 451 10.77 -8.04 -4.74
C VAL A 451 11.19 -8.86 -3.52
N GLY A 452 10.49 -8.70 -2.40
CA GLY A 452 10.74 -9.50 -1.19
C GLY A 452 10.33 -10.97 -1.33
N ARG A 453 9.15 -11.24 -1.88
CA ARG A 453 8.64 -12.60 -2.18
C ARG A 453 7.86 -12.63 -3.49
N VAL A 454 8.16 -13.62 -4.32
CA VAL A 454 7.44 -13.90 -5.58
C VAL A 454 6.61 -15.18 -5.41
N GLU A 455 5.38 -15.14 -5.88
CA GLU A 455 4.43 -16.27 -5.88
C GLU A 455 3.64 -16.33 -7.19
N GLY A 456 3.32 -17.54 -7.63
CA GLY A 456 2.53 -17.72 -8.85
C GLY A 456 3.30 -17.41 -10.13
N GLN A 457 2.60 -16.91 -11.14
CA GLN A 457 3.11 -16.58 -12.47
C GLN A 457 3.44 -15.09 -12.54
N CYS A 458 4.67 -14.73 -12.17
CA CYS A 458 5.16 -13.36 -12.26
C CYS A 458 6.21 -13.22 -13.36
N GLN A 459 6.14 -12.14 -14.15
CA GLN A 459 7.22 -11.73 -15.04
C GLN A 459 7.94 -10.53 -14.46
N ILE A 460 9.26 -10.63 -14.33
CA ILE A 460 10.09 -9.56 -13.81
C ILE A 460 11.21 -9.29 -14.82
N ALA A 461 11.22 -8.12 -15.45
CA ALA A 461 12.10 -7.80 -16.56
C ALA A 461 12.57 -6.33 -16.52
N ASP A 462 13.68 -6.03 -17.21
CA ASP A 462 14.23 -4.68 -17.39
C ASP A 462 14.38 -3.91 -16.07
N LEU A 463 15.08 -4.51 -15.11
CA LEU A 463 15.22 -3.99 -13.75
C LEU A 463 16.59 -3.35 -13.52
N SER A 464 16.67 -2.41 -12.58
CA SER A 464 17.91 -1.97 -11.95
C SER A 464 17.74 -1.84 -10.44
N SER A 465 18.65 -2.38 -9.64
CA SER A 465 18.54 -2.34 -8.18
C SER A 465 19.88 -2.10 -7.51
N GLU A 466 19.96 -1.03 -6.72
CA GLU A 466 20.99 -0.86 -5.67
C GLU A 466 20.44 -1.16 -4.28
N PHE A 467 19.14 -1.48 -4.17
CA PHE A 467 18.47 -1.76 -2.90
C PHE A 467 19.21 -2.83 -2.08
N GLN A 468 19.74 -2.41 -0.93
CA GLN A 468 20.58 -3.25 -0.09
C GLN A 468 19.73 -4.01 0.93
N SER A 469 19.61 -5.32 0.72
CA SER A 469 19.11 -6.22 1.75
C SER A 469 20.27 -6.77 2.57
N TYR A 470 20.30 -6.42 3.87
CA TYR A 470 21.21 -7.04 4.82
C TYR A 470 20.48 -8.19 5.51
N GLN A 471 20.71 -9.41 5.03
CA GLN A 471 20.56 -10.56 5.92
C GLN A 471 21.73 -10.52 6.90
N PRO A 472 21.52 -10.49 8.23
CA PRO A 472 22.55 -11.03 9.10
C PRO A 472 22.72 -12.49 8.67
N LEU A 473 23.85 -12.81 8.03
CA LEU A 473 24.23 -14.15 7.59
C LEU A 473 24.29 -15.07 8.81
N PHE A 474 23.15 -15.66 9.16
CA PHE A 474 23.05 -16.76 10.10
C PHE A 474 22.00 -17.76 9.58
N GLY A 475 22.31 -18.39 8.44
CA GLY A 475 22.09 -19.82 8.32
C GLY A 475 23.38 -20.49 8.81
N GLU A 476 23.40 -21.69 9.35
CA GLU A 476 23.05 -22.93 8.64
C GLU A 476 22.92 -22.82 7.10
N THR A 477 23.61 -21.88 6.43
CA THR A 477 24.33 -22.31 5.24
C THR A 477 25.18 -23.45 5.73
N ALA A 478 25.26 -24.54 4.98
CA ALA A 478 26.38 -25.43 5.14
C ALA A 478 27.63 -24.54 4.96
N ASN A 479 28.15 -23.98 6.06
CA ASN A 479 29.57 -23.91 6.27
C ASN A 479 29.96 -25.32 5.91
N ARG A 480 30.53 -25.52 4.72
CA ARG A 480 31.36 -26.69 4.56
C ARG A 480 32.52 -26.37 5.48
N LEU A 481 32.33 -26.68 6.76
CA LEU A 481 33.32 -26.45 7.79
C LEU A 481 34.36 -27.52 7.51
N GLU A 482 35.31 -27.18 6.67
CA GLU A 482 36.40 -28.08 6.36
C GLU A 482 37.42 -27.92 7.48
N ILE A 483 37.60 -29.00 8.22
CA ILE A 483 38.68 -29.14 9.17
C ILE A 483 39.77 -29.90 8.45
N VAL A 484 40.84 -29.19 8.09
CA VAL A 484 41.99 -29.76 7.39
C VAL A 484 43.20 -29.71 8.30
N ILE A 485 43.95 -30.81 8.37
CA ILE A 485 45.24 -30.87 9.06
C ILE A 485 46.31 -30.86 7.97
N LEU A 486 47.09 -29.80 7.92
CA LEU A 486 48.15 -29.59 6.92
C LEU A 486 49.50 -29.48 7.63
N LYS A 487 50.62 -29.62 6.92
CA LYS A 487 51.93 -29.31 7.48
C LYS A 487 52.01 -27.82 7.84
N LYS A 488 52.74 -27.48 8.90
CA LYS A 488 52.92 -26.09 9.33
C LYS A 488 53.61 -25.25 8.24
N GLY A 489 53.04 -24.10 7.91
CA GLY A 489 53.60 -23.10 6.99
C GLY A 489 52.59 -22.65 5.95
N ASP A 490 52.59 -21.35 5.63
CA ASP A 490 51.61 -20.70 4.74
C ASP A 490 51.53 -21.36 3.36
N THR A 491 52.64 -21.90 2.85
CA THR A 491 52.72 -22.56 1.54
C THR A 491 51.76 -23.75 1.41
N PHE A 492 51.58 -24.55 2.47
CA PHE A 492 50.72 -25.74 2.40
C PHE A 492 49.23 -25.39 2.42
N LEU A 493 48.87 -24.30 3.09
CA LEU A 493 47.50 -23.79 3.09
C LEU A 493 47.16 -23.18 1.72
N ASP A 494 48.10 -22.42 1.14
CA ASP A 494 47.94 -21.80 -0.17
C ASP A 494 47.82 -22.86 -1.28
N GLU A 495 48.68 -23.88 -1.28
CA GLU A 495 48.60 -25.03 -2.20
C GLU A 495 47.25 -25.77 -2.07
N TRP A 496 46.79 -26.01 -0.85
CA TRP A 496 45.49 -26.65 -0.62
C TRP A 496 44.32 -25.82 -1.16
N ILE A 497 44.35 -24.49 -0.98
CA ILE A 497 43.32 -23.58 -1.52
C ILE A 497 43.32 -23.62 -3.04
N GLU A 498 44.49 -23.57 -3.68
CA GLU A 498 44.62 -23.63 -5.14
C GLU A 498 44.10 -24.97 -5.69
N GLU A 499 44.46 -26.10 -5.08
CA GLU A 499 44.01 -27.44 -5.49
C GLU A 499 42.51 -27.65 -5.28
N SER A 500 41.93 -27.02 -4.26
CA SER A 500 40.50 -27.12 -3.95
C SER A 500 39.59 -26.43 -4.99
N GLY A 501 40.15 -25.53 -5.81
CA GLY A 501 39.41 -24.75 -6.80
C GLY A 501 38.53 -23.64 -6.21
N TYR A 502 38.73 -23.30 -4.93
CA TYR A 502 37.96 -22.26 -4.24
C TYR A 502 38.68 -20.90 -4.25
N ASP A 503 37.93 -19.80 -4.33
CA ASP A 503 38.51 -18.45 -4.19
C ASP A 503 38.84 -18.14 -2.71
N ARG A 504 40.12 -17.86 -2.44
CA ARG A 504 40.62 -17.45 -1.12
C ARG A 504 39.86 -16.25 -0.54
N ASN A 505 39.48 -15.29 -1.39
CA ASN A 505 38.78 -14.08 -0.96
C ASN A 505 37.38 -14.36 -0.41
N LEU A 506 36.85 -15.55 -0.71
CA LEU A 506 35.57 -16.06 -0.23
C LEU A 506 35.74 -17.06 0.93
N MET A 507 36.87 -17.03 1.66
CA MET A 507 37.12 -17.90 2.80
C MET A 507 37.41 -17.13 4.10
N ILE A 508 36.97 -17.68 5.23
CA ILE A 508 37.52 -17.36 6.55
C ILE A 508 38.30 -18.57 7.05
N ILE A 509 39.59 -18.40 7.30
CA ILE A 509 40.50 -19.45 7.72
C ILE A 509 40.96 -19.14 9.14
N THR A 510 40.79 -20.10 10.06
CA THR A 510 41.22 -19.97 11.45
C THR A 510 42.13 -21.13 11.82
N GLU A 511 43.31 -20.85 12.35
CA GLU A 511 44.16 -21.86 12.99
C GLU A 511 43.48 -22.39 14.24
N THR A 512 43.29 -23.70 14.32
CA THR A 512 42.69 -24.36 15.47
C THR A 512 43.61 -25.43 16.05
N PHE A 513 43.49 -25.70 17.34
CA PHE A 513 44.27 -26.75 17.99
C PHE A 513 43.58 -28.11 17.80
N SER A 514 44.34 -29.09 17.32
CA SER A 514 43.93 -30.49 17.27
C SER A 514 44.88 -31.36 18.06
N LYS A 515 44.30 -32.29 18.83
CA LYS A 515 45.05 -33.36 19.51
C LYS A 515 45.48 -34.47 18.54
N ASP A 516 44.94 -34.46 17.33
CA ASP A 516 45.21 -35.45 16.29
C ASP A 516 46.26 -34.96 15.27
N ALA A 517 46.70 -33.68 15.36
CA ALA A 517 47.77 -33.13 14.53
C ALA A 517 49.15 -33.52 15.09
N ALA A 518 50.07 -33.95 14.21
CA ALA A 518 51.47 -34.18 14.58
C ALA A 518 52.20 -32.88 14.96
N GLU A 519 53.41 -32.97 15.55
CA GLU A 519 54.20 -31.80 15.96
C GLU A 519 54.49 -30.82 14.80
N ASP A 520 54.55 -31.32 13.58
CA ASP A 520 54.80 -30.57 12.35
C ASP A 520 53.52 -30.23 11.55
N GLU A 521 52.34 -30.40 12.15
CA GLU A 521 51.03 -30.16 11.53
C GLU A 521 50.22 -29.08 12.24
N GLN A 522 49.32 -28.44 11.49
CA GLN A 522 48.40 -27.40 11.94
C GLN A 522 47.00 -27.73 11.44
N GLN A 523 46.01 -27.68 12.34
CA GLN A 523 44.61 -27.77 11.94
C GLN A 523 44.10 -26.40 11.55
N TYR A 524 43.41 -26.32 10.42
CA TYR A 524 42.69 -25.14 9.96
C TYR A 524 41.21 -25.45 9.93
N THR A 525 40.43 -24.51 10.45
CA THR A 525 38.98 -24.50 10.28
C THR A 525 38.66 -23.48 9.20
N ILE A 526 38.12 -23.95 8.08
CA ILE A 526 37.86 -23.14 6.88
C ILE A 526 36.36 -23.01 6.67
N ASN A 527 35.92 -21.78 6.42
CA ASN A 527 34.53 -21.47 6.11
C ASN A 527 34.41 -20.77 4.75
N HIS A 528 33.51 -21.24 3.89
CA HIS A 528 33.38 -20.81 2.48
C HIS A 528 32.16 -19.91 2.26
N PHE A 529 32.26 -18.93 1.37
CA PHE A 529 31.15 -18.14 0.82
C PHE A 529 30.96 -18.45 -0.68
N TYR A 530 29.71 -18.36 -1.17
CA TYR A 530 29.40 -18.60 -2.59
C TYR A 530 29.57 -17.33 -3.44
N GLU A 531 30.11 -17.50 -4.64
CA GLU A 531 30.24 -16.48 -5.69
C GLU A 531 28.88 -16.22 -6.38
N VAL A 532 28.66 -15.00 -6.89
CA VAL A 532 27.51 -14.65 -7.73
C VAL A 532 28.07 -14.04 -9.03
N GLU A 533 27.78 -14.65 -10.19
CA GLU A 533 28.21 -14.15 -11.51
C GLU A 533 27.28 -13.05 -12.07
N ASP A 534 27.88 -12.14 -12.85
CA ASP A 534 27.31 -10.83 -13.23
C ASP A 534 26.24 -10.81 -14.35
N ASN A 535 25.74 -11.92 -14.90
CA ASN A 535 24.81 -11.86 -16.06
C ASN A 535 23.82 -13.02 -16.19
N LEU A 536 23.03 -13.30 -15.15
CA LEU A 536 22.05 -14.39 -15.18
C LEU A 536 20.63 -13.93 -15.60
N LYS A 537 20.18 -14.36 -16.78
CA LYS A 537 18.78 -14.26 -17.21
C LYS A 537 17.97 -15.36 -16.51
N LEU A 538 17.34 -15.02 -15.38
CA LEU A 538 16.64 -15.96 -14.52
C LEU A 538 15.18 -16.18 -14.96
N THR A 539 14.84 -17.43 -15.31
CA THR A 539 13.44 -17.88 -15.40
C THR A 539 13.13 -18.62 -14.10
N PHE A 540 12.30 -18.04 -13.23
CA PHE A 540 12.10 -18.57 -11.87
C PHE A 540 11.10 -19.74 -11.82
N ARG A 541 11.57 -20.88 -11.33
CA ARG A 541 10.81 -21.80 -10.45
C ARG A 541 11.65 -21.99 -9.19
N GLU A 542 11.33 -21.22 -8.15
CA GLU A 542 11.89 -21.21 -6.77
C GLU A 542 13.23 -20.46 -6.47
N ILE A 543 13.07 -19.48 -5.54
CA ILE A 543 13.93 -18.88 -4.49
C ILE A 543 15.23 -18.10 -4.85
N ASN A 544 15.11 -16.76 -4.65
CA ASN A 544 16.10 -15.73 -4.28
C ASN A 544 17.36 -15.51 -5.15
N ALA A 545 17.40 -14.38 -5.88
CA ALA A 545 18.63 -13.78 -6.39
C ALA A 545 18.65 -12.25 -6.13
N LYS A 546 19.84 -11.73 -5.83
CA LYS A 546 20.16 -10.30 -5.75
C LYS A 546 20.71 -9.86 -7.11
N VAL A 547 20.17 -8.78 -7.68
CA VAL A 547 20.64 -8.20 -8.95
C VAL A 547 21.40 -6.93 -8.61
N CYS A 548 22.66 -6.82 -9.05
CA CYS A 548 23.44 -5.58 -9.00
C CYS A 548 23.73 -5.13 -10.45
N ILE A 549 23.61 -3.82 -10.72
CA ILE A 549 23.91 -3.23 -12.03
C ILE A 549 24.93 -2.09 -11.86
N ASP A 550 25.76 -1.89 -12.88
CA ASP A 550 26.77 -0.84 -12.98
C ASP A 550 26.16 0.58 -12.87
N ARG A 551 26.70 1.35 -11.91
CA ARG A 551 26.34 2.73 -11.58
C ARG A 551 26.42 3.70 -12.77
N ALA A 552 27.28 3.44 -13.76
CA ALA A 552 27.40 4.30 -14.93
C ALA A 552 26.24 4.14 -15.91
N GLU A 553 25.73 2.92 -16.08
CA GLU A 553 24.53 2.65 -16.91
C GLU A 553 23.26 3.18 -16.22
N TRP A 554 23.22 3.11 -14.88
CA TRP A 554 22.18 3.69 -14.02
C TRP A 554 21.98 5.20 -14.24
N GLN A 555 23.06 6.01 -14.27
CA GLN A 555 22.97 7.46 -14.50
C GLN A 555 22.54 7.86 -15.91
N LEU A 556 22.69 6.94 -16.87
CA LEU A 556 22.29 7.15 -18.26
C LEU A 556 20.81 6.83 -18.45
N ALA A 557 20.33 5.73 -17.86
CA ALA A 557 18.94 5.32 -17.92
C ALA A 557 17.98 6.33 -17.25
N GLY A 558 18.36 6.85 -16.07
CA GLY A 558 17.58 7.88 -15.37
C GLY A 558 17.42 9.17 -16.19
N ARG A 559 18.50 9.62 -16.86
CA ARG A 559 18.47 10.82 -17.72
C ARG A 559 17.67 10.65 -19.01
N ASN A 560 17.61 9.43 -19.56
CA ASN A 560 16.81 9.16 -20.76
C ASN A 560 15.31 9.11 -20.44
N LEU A 561 14.93 8.57 -19.28
CA LEU A 561 13.55 8.56 -18.79
C LEU A 561 13.01 9.96 -18.49
N GLU A 562 13.83 10.85 -17.93
CA GLU A 562 13.45 12.25 -17.66
C GLU A 562 13.15 13.06 -18.94
N ASN A 563 13.72 12.66 -20.09
CA ASN A 563 13.56 13.35 -21.37
C ASN A 563 12.45 12.75 -22.27
N GLY A 564 11.73 11.72 -21.82
CA GLY A 564 10.69 11.07 -22.63
C GLY A 564 11.23 10.34 -23.87
N GLU A 565 12.55 10.17 -23.98
CA GLU A 565 13.17 9.39 -25.03
C GLU A 565 13.32 7.95 -24.53
N LEU A 566 12.66 7.00 -25.21
CA LEU A 566 13.04 5.59 -25.16
C LEU A 566 14.42 5.46 -25.82
N GLY A 567 15.46 5.86 -25.09
CA GLY A 567 16.83 5.60 -25.45
C GLY A 567 17.01 4.09 -25.52
N LYS A 568 17.09 3.55 -26.73
CA LYS A 568 17.55 2.18 -26.94
C LYS A 568 18.97 2.09 -26.38
N ALA A 569 19.12 1.61 -25.15
CA ALA A 569 20.30 0.85 -24.82
C ALA A 569 20.24 -0.39 -25.73
N GLN A 570 20.93 -0.32 -26.87
CA GLN A 570 21.09 -1.46 -27.75
C GLN A 570 22.05 -2.43 -27.05
N VAL A 571 21.51 -3.31 -26.22
CA VAL A 571 22.19 -4.56 -25.87
C VAL A 571 22.09 -5.44 -27.11
N ASP A 572 23.20 -5.59 -27.83
CA ASP A 572 23.29 -6.46 -29.00
C ASP A 572 23.06 -7.91 -28.56
N LEU A 573 21.82 -8.37 -28.68
CA LEU A 573 21.43 -9.78 -28.60
C LEU A 573 21.44 -10.37 -30.01
N THR A 574 22.63 -10.70 -30.52
CA THR A 574 22.72 -11.64 -31.64
C THR A 574 22.44 -13.06 -31.15
N ALA A 575 21.22 -13.53 -31.42
CA ALA A 575 20.89 -14.93 -31.43
C ALA A 575 21.70 -15.65 -32.52
N HIS A 576 22.39 -16.73 -32.16
CA HIS A 576 22.75 -17.78 -33.12
C HIS A 576 22.11 -19.10 -32.70
N ASP A 577 21.16 -19.51 -33.54
CA ASP A 577 20.64 -20.85 -33.84
C ASP A 577 21.11 -22.04 -32.98
N ALA A 578 20.16 -22.76 -32.39
CA ALA A 578 19.60 -23.96 -33.03
C ALA A 578 18.50 -24.60 -32.17
N LEU A 579 17.28 -24.53 -32.70
CA LEU A 579 16.18 -25.42 -32.39
C LEU A 579 16.54 -26.84 -32.88
N LYS A 580 16.51 -27.85 -32.01
CA LYS A 580 16.18 -29.23 -32.44
C LYS A 580 15.51 -30.02 -31.33
N LEU A 581 14.20 -30.10 -31.47
CA LEU A 581 13.32 -31.05 -30.81
C LEU A 581 13.37 -32.36 -31.61
N SER A 582 13.76 -33.48 -30.98
CA SER A 582 13.31 -34.82 -31.36
C SER A 582 13.50 -35.78 -30.19
N ILE A 583 12.37 -36.35 -29.77
CA ILE A 583 12.25 -37.53 -28.92
C ILE A 583 12.65 -38.75 -29.74
N GLU A 584 13.51 -39.62 -29.20
CA GLU A 584 13.45 -41.06 -29.46
C GLU A 584 14.12 -41.84 -28.31
N THR A 585 13.42 -42.87 -27.87
CA THR A 585 13.76 -43.85 -26.83
C THR A 585 14.69 -44.95 -27.34
N GLU A 586 15.30 -45.66 -26.38
CA GLU A 586 15.95 -47.00 -26.42
C GLU A 586 17.47 -47.11 -26.63
N ILE A 587 18.12 -47.53 -25.52
CA ILE A 587 18.96 -48.73 -25.32
C ILE A 587 20.05 -49.04 -26.37
N ASP A 588 21.31 -48.92 -25.96
CA ASP A 588 22.22 -50.06 -25.71
C ASP A 588 23.18 -49.73 -24.55
#